data_AF-A0A9E2PB73-F1
#
_entry.id   AF-A0A9E2PB73-F1
#
_cell.length_a   1.000
_cell.length_b   1.000
_cell.length_c   1.000
_cell.angle_alpha   90.00
_cell.angle_beta   90.00
_cell.angle_gamma   90.00
#
_symmetry.space_group_name_H-M   'P 1'
#
loop_
_entity.id
_entity.type
_entity.pdbx_description
1 polymer ?
#
loop_
_entity_poly.entity_id
_entity_poly.type
_entity_poly.pdbx_seq_one_letter_code
_entity_poly.pdbx_strand_id
1 'polypeptide(L)'
;ITQEKGRVEIGLNDGSTLILSPKTSMELSGNVYDSTKKIRSSFINMYLGKARFLVTKLANFRLSAFKVRTATAIAGVRGSDFVITASPISTQIAALAQTSLEVTSLMSPDKITLLSDFERTSVEKDALPSPVEKIPTEEIDKILNEFQPSPGSKISEGSAIINKLSGKNLTNIAIGKGSEANLGTVKIQGSNIKGAVINDASGSNMTNIAAGTDSKANLGSVTVENSEVKGAIVNKSKGTNVSNVAAGTESKANTSSIIIE
;
A
#
# COMPACT_ATOMS: atom_id res chain seq x y z
N ILE A 1 -13.84 14.43 3.58
CA ILE A 1 -12.81 14.79 4.60
C ILE A 1 -12.46 13.54 5.39
N THR A 2 -11.18 13.22 5.55
CA THR A 2 -10.71 12.11 6.41
C THR A 2 -10.52 12.58 7.85
N GLN A 3 -10.87 11.73 8.82
CA GLN A 3 -10.74 12.00 10.26
C GLN A 3 -9.29 11.86 10.75
N GLU A 4 -9.00 12.13 12.03
CA GLU A 4 -7.63 12.15 12.60
C GLU A 4 -6.81 10.86 12.41
N LYS A 5 -7.49 9.72 12.26
CA LYS A 5 -6.87 8.42 11.97
C LYS A 5 -7.47 7.78 10.71
N GLY A 6 -8.28 8.53 9.97
CA GLY A 6 -8.96 8.06 8.78
C GLY A 6 -8.00 8.09 7.60
N ARG A 7 -7.89 6.96 6.89
CA ARG A 7 -7.25 6.89 5.58
C ARG A 7 -8.30 6.41 4.58
N VAL A 8 -8.22 6.92 3.36
CA VAL A 8 -9.13 6.52 2.28
C VAL A 8 -8.30 6.21 1.06
N GLU A 9 -8.53 5.05 0.47
CA GLU A 9 -8.01 4.69 -0.84
C GLU A 9 -9.16 4.66 -1.84
N ILE A 10 -8.98 5.33 -2.97
CA ILE A 10 -9.98 5.45 -4.02
C ILE A 10 -9.36 4.94 -5.32
N GLY A 11 -9.89 3.84 -5.84
CA GLY A 11 -9.60 3.39 -7.19
C GLY A 11 -10.50 4.09 -8.21
N LEU A 12 -9.91 4.60 -9.28
CA LEU A 12 -10.63 5.17 -10.43
C LEU A 12 -10.78 4.11 -11.53
N ASN A 13 -11.76 4.31 -12.41
CA ASN A 13 -12.06 3.41 -13.51
C ASN A 13 -10.99 3.37 -14.63
N ASP A 14 -10.06 4.33 -14.62
CA ASP A 14 -8.92 4.37 -15.54
C ASP A 14 -7.68 3.61 -15.02
N GLY A 15 -7.81 2.99 -13.83
CA GLY A 15 -6.74 2.26 -13.14
C GLY A 15 -5.92 3.10 -12.14
N SER A 16 -6.18 4.40 -12.05
CA SER A 16 -5.47 5.28 -11.12
C SER A 16 -5.94 5.07 -9.67
N THR A 17 -5.04 5.28 -8.71
CA THR A 17 -5.34 5.16 -7.28
C THR A 17 -5.02 6.47 -6.55
N LEU A 18 -5.95 6.92 -5.71
CA LEU A 18 -5.79 8.10 -4.85
C LEU A 18 -5.76 7.64 -3.39
N ILE A 19 -4.72 8.00 -2.64
CA ILE A 19 -4.56 7.62 -1.23
C ILE A 19 -4.54 8.88 -0.38
N LEU A 20 -5.57 9.07 0.44
CA LEU A 20 -5.71 10.23 1.32
C LEU A 20 -5.19 9.87 2.71
N SER A 21 -4.23 10.66 3.21
CA SER A 21 -3.78 10.63 4.60
C SER A 21 -4.87 11.16 5.56
N PRO A 22 -4.67 11.03 6.88
CA PRO A 22 -5.56 11.67 7.86
C PRO A 22 -5.65 13.19 7.70
N LYS A 23 -6.78 13.76 8.13
CA LYS A 23 -7.05 15.21 8.08
C LYS A 23 -6.97 15.81 6.66
N THR A 24 -7.37 15.04 5.66
CA THR A 24 -7.36 15.43 4.24
C THR A 24 -8.77 15.77 3.74
N SER A 25 -8.90 16.93 3.11
CA SER A 25 -10.11 17.40 2.43
C SER A 25 -9.87 17.49 0.93
N MET A 26 -10.60 16.69 0.17
CA MET A 26 -10.51 16.59 -1.27
C MET A 26 -11.90 16.33 -1.85
N GLU A 27 -12.15 16.92 -3.02
CA GLU A 27 -13.33 16.72 -3.85
C GLU A 27 -12.87 16.22 -5.23
N LEU A 28 -13.47 15.13 -5.71
CA LEU A 28 -13.36 14.69 -7.09
C LEU A 28 -14.47 15.38 -7.91
N SER A 29 -14.19 16.56 -8.45
CA SER A 29 -15.19 17.41 -9.11
C SER A 29 -15.59 16.90 -10.49
N GLY A 30 -14.77 16.04 -11.11
CA GLY A 30 -15.12 15.39 -12.36
C GLY A 30 -14.23 14.20 -12.67
N ASN A 31 -14.84 13.11 -13.16
CA ASN A 31 -14.12 11.94 -13.65
C ASN A 31 -14.81 11.39 -14.90
N VAL A 32 -14.09 11.41 -16.03
CA VAL A 32 -14.55 10.90 -17.31
C VAL A 32 -13.49 9.95 -17.84
N TYR A 33 -13.89 8.71 -18.11
CA TYR A 33 -13.07 7.72 -18.78
C TYR A 33 -13.92 7.02 -19.83
N ASP A 34 -13.51 7.16 -21.09
CA ASP A 34 -14.12 6.51 -22.25
C ASP A 34 -13.01 5.84 -23.06
N SER A 35 -12.91 4.52 -22.92
CA SER A 35 -11.89 3.72 -23.60
C SER A 35 -12.10 3.65 -25.11
N THR A 36 -13.35 3.72 -25.58
CA THR A 36 -13.70 3.70 -27.00
C THR A 36 -13.30 4.99 -27.69
N LYS A 37 -13.64 6.14 -27.09
CA LYS A 37 -13.25 7.47 -27.58
C LYS A 37 -11.81 7.83 -27.24
N LYS A 38 -11.14 7.03 -26.40
CA LYS A 38 -9.77 7.24 -25.94
C LYS A 38 -9.60 8.60 -25.24
N ILE A 39 -10.57 8.91 -24.37
CA ILE A 39 -10.66 10.15 -23.59
C ILE A 39 -10.55 9.80 -22.11
N ARG A 40 -9.64 10.47 -21.42
CA ARG A 40 -9.57 10.50 -19.95
C ARG A 40 -9.50 11.95 -19.48
N SER A 41 -10.34 12.30 -18.52
CA SER A 41 -10.31 13.58 -17.81
C SER A 41 -10.69 13.40 -16.35
N SER A 42 -9.77 13.72 -15.44
CA SER A 42 -10.05 13.74 -13.99
C SER A 42 -9.65 15.10 -13.41
N PHE A 43 -10.57 15.71 -12.66
CA PHE A 43 -10.39 16.99 -11.99
C PHE A 43 -10.63 16.83 -10.49
N ILE A 44 -9.60 17.15 -9.71
CA ILE A 44 -9.59 17.01 -8.27
C ILE A 44 -9.32 18.38 -7.66
N ASN A 45 -10.15 18.80 -6.70
CA ASN A 45 -9.86 19.91 -5.81
C ASN A 45 -9.34 19.36 -4.48
N MET A 46 -8.15 19.75 -4.06
CA MET A 46 -7.57 19.37 -2.77
C MET A 46 -7.42 20.62 -1.90
N TYR A 47 -8.25 20.70 -0.87
CA TYR A 47 -8.36 21.90 -0.02
C TYR A 47 -7.36 21.91 1.14
N LEU A 48 -7.09 20.74 1.72
CA LEU A 48 -6.23 20.60 2.89
C LEU A 48 -5.71 19.16 3.01
N GLY A 49 -4.53 19.00 3.58
CA GLY A 49 -3.99 17.73 4.05
C GLY A 49 -2.97 17.14 3.09
N LYS A 50 -2.85 15.82 3.09
CA LYS A 50 -1.85 15.11 2.29
C LYS A 50 -2.47 13.94 1.52
N ALA A 51 -2.09 13.77 0.26
CA ALA A 51 -2.57 12.68 -0.58
C ALA A 51 -1.51 12.25 -1.59
N ARG A 52 -1.48 10.95 -1.89
CA ARG A 52 -0.71 10.36 -2.99
C ARG A 52 -1.63 10.06 -4.16
N PHE A 53 -1.13 10.37 -5.35
CA PHE A 53 -1.80 10.21 -6.62
C PHE A 53 -0.96 9.29 -7.49
N LEU A 54 -1.39 8.03 -7.60
CA LEU A 54 -0.80 7.06 -8.50
C LEU A 54 -1.63 7.03 -9.78
N VAL A 55 -1.23 7.83 -10.77
CA VAL A 55 -2.00 8.07 -11.99
C VAL A 55 -1.51 7.17 -13.11
N THR A 56 -2.39 6.31 -13.62
CA THR A 56 -2.04 5.37 -14.69
C THR A 56 -1.68 6.10 -15.98
N LYS A 57 -0.53 5.73 -16.55
CA LYS A 57 -0.10 6.23 -17.84
C LYS A 57 -0.81 5.47 -18.96
N LEU A 58 -1.80 6.13 -19.58
CA LEU A 58 -2.53 5.56 -20.71
C LEU A 58 -1.84 5.90 -22.05
N ALA A 59 -1.14 4.90 -22.60
CA ALA A 59 -0.62 4.97 -23.96
C ALA A 59 -1.78 5.06 -24.96
N ASN A 60 -1.57 5.74 -26.08
CA ASN A 60 -2.52 5.84 -27.20
C ASN A 60 -3.86 6.57 -26.91
N PHE A 61 -4.02 7.20 -25.74
CA PHE A 61 -5.12 8.12 -25.48
C PHE A 61 -4.84 9.50 -26.10
N ARG A 62 -5.83 10.04 -26.82
CA ARG A 62 -5.73 11.33 -27.52
C ARG A 62 -5.84 12.49 -26.53
N LEU A 63 -6.77 12.38 -25.59
CA LEU A 63 -6.93 13.32 -24.48
C LEU A 63 -6.76 12.55 -23.18
N SER A 64 -5.79 12.96 -22.36
CA SER A 64 -5.51 12.31 -21.08
C SER A 64 -5.14 13.38 -20.07
N ALA A 65 -6.15 14.11 -19.59
CA ALA A 65 -5.96 15.15 -18.58
C ALA A 65 -6.21 14.58 -17.17
N PHE A 66 -5.27 14.82 -16.27
CA PHE A 66 -5.48 14.59 -14.85
C PHE A 66 -4.94 15.81 -14.12
N LYS A 67 -5.81 16.53 -13.42
CA LYS A 67 -5.46 17.80 -12.77
C LYS A 67 -5.87 17.79 -11.31
N VAL A 68 -4.92 18.12 -10.46
CA VAL A 68 -5.16 18.38 -9.04
C VAL A 68 -4.96 19.86 -8.80
N ARG A 69 -6.02 20.54 -8.38
CA ARG A 69 -6.00 21.97 -8.01
C ARG A 69 -6.00 22.09 -6.50
N THR A 70 -5.17 22.97 -5.98
CA THR A 70 -5.15 23.37 -4.57
C THR A 70 -5.48 24.87 -4.44
N ALA A 71 -5.33 25.42 -3.23
CA ALA A 71 -5.48 26.85 -2.99
C ALA A 71 -4.39 27.70 -3.66
N THR A 72 -3.23 27.13 -4.01
CA THR A 72 -2.09 27.88 -4.54
C THR A 72 -1.55 27.35 -5.87
N ALA A 73 -1.82 26.09 -6.22
CA ALA A 73 -1.22 25.44 -7.37
C ALA A 73 -2.20 24.60 -8.21
N ILE A 74 -1.80 24.30 -9.44
CA ILE A 74 -2.38 23.25 -10.27
C ILE A 74 -1.26 22.29 -10.66
N ALA A 75 -1.44 21.02 -10.34
CA ALA A 75 -0.61 19.91 -10.80
C ALA A 75 -1.33 19.18 -11.95
N GLY A 76 -0.74 19.20 -13.14
CA GLY A 76 -1.23 18.50 -14.33
C GLY A 76 -0.34 17.31 -14.66
N VAL A 77 -0.93 16.14 -14.91
CA VAL A 77 -0.20 14.93 -15.31
C VAL A 77 -0.92 14.14 -16.40
N ARG A 78 -0.13 13.39 -17.17
CA ARG A 78 -0.65 12.32 -18.05
C ARG A 78 -0.62 10.95 -17.36
N GLY A 79 0.42 10.68 -16.58
CA GLY A 79 0.60 9.49 -15.77
C GLY A 79 1.88 9.67 -14.96
N SER A 80 1.79 9.50 -13.65
CA SER A 80 2.83 9.87 -12.67
C SER A 80 2.47 9.32 -11.30
N ASP A 81 3.46 9.24 -10.42
CA ASP A 81 3.29 8.93 -9.01
C ASP A 81 3.79 10.11 -8.19
N PHE A 82 2.90 10.80 -7.49
CA PHE A 82 3.26 12.03 -6.80
C PHE A 82 2.43 12.24 -5.54
N VAL A 83 2.98 13.06 -4.65
CA VAL A 83 2.36 13.42 -3.39
C VAL A 83 2.13 14.92 -3.34
N ILE A 84 0.96 15.32 -2.89
CA ILE A 84 0.63 16.71 -2.62
C ILE A 84 0.36 16.86 -1.13
N THR A 85 0.98 17.88 -0.53
CA THR A 85 0.62 18.42 0.78
C THR A 85 0.03 19.81 0.55
N ALA A 86 -1.25 19.99 0.87
CA ALA A 86 -1.99 21.23 0.62
C ALA A 86 -2.43 21.90 1.93
N SER A 87 -2.32 23.21 1.96
CA SER A 87 -2.91 24.09 2.97
C SER A 87 -3.57 25.30 2.28
N PRO A 88 -4.32 26.14 3.00
CA PRO A 88 -4.88 27.38 2.44
C PRO A 88 -3.82 28.38 1.96
N ILE A 89 -2.58 28.26 2.42
CA ILE A 89 -1.50 29.22 2.15
C ILE A 89 -0.33 28.63 1.36
N SER A 90 -0.27 27.31 1.19
CA SER A 90 0.88 26.66 0.55
C SER A 90 0.51 25.31 -0.03
N THR A 91 1.23 24.92 -1.09
CA THR A 91 1.16 23.58 -1.68
C THR A 91 2.56 23.07 -1.92
N GLN A 92 2.90 21.92 -1.35
CA GLN A 92 4.12 21.21 -1.67
C GLN A 92 3.79 20.00 -2.56
N ILE A 93 4.57 19.81 -3.61
CA ILE A 93 4.41 18.72 -4.57
C ILE A 93 5.73 17.98 -4.66
N ALA A 94 5.68 16.67 -4.45
CA ALA A 94 6.82 15.76 -4.53
C ALA A 94 6.53 14.69 -5.60
N ALA A 95 7.38 14.64 -6.62
CA ALA A 95 7.35 13.62 -7.66
C ALA A 95 8.12 12.37 -7.21
N LEU A 96 7.52 11.20 -7.41
CA LEU A 96 8.12 9.89 -7.17
C LEU A 96 8.54 9.26 -8.50
N ALA A 97 8.87 7.98 -8.52
CA ALA A 97 9.38 7.30 -9.71
C ALA A 97 8.38 7.37 -10.89
N GLN A 98 8.91 7.40 -12.12
CA GLN A 98 8.12 7.39 -13.36
C GLN A 98 7.17 8.59 -13.51
N THR A 99 7.62 9.77 -13.08
CA THR A 99 6.82 10.98 -13.03
C THR A 99 7.24 12.00 -14.07
N SER A 100 6.23 12.64 -14.66
CA SER A 100 6.36 13.83 -15.48
C SER A 100 5.17 14.72 -15.18
N LEU A 101 5.43 15.79 -14.44
CA LEU A 101 4.40 16.60 -13.81
C LEU A 101 4.61 18.08 -14.14
N GLU A 102 3.51 18.72 -14.55
CA GLU A 102 3.45 20.17 -14.77
C GLU A 102 2.86 20.82 -13.52
N VAL A 103 3.63 21.68 -12.86
CA VAL A 103 3.19 22.52 -11.75
C VAL A 103 3.05 23.95 -12.22
N THR A 104 1.92 24.58 -11.92
CA THR A 104 1.75 26.01 -12.08
C THR A 104 1.11 26.64 -10.85
N SER A 105 1.37 27.93 -10.64
CA SER A 105 0.71 28.75 -9.61
C SER A 105 -0.59 29.33 -10.16
N LEU A 106 -1.60 29.48 -9.28
CA LEU A 106 -2.85 30.14 -9.66
C LEU A 106 -2.67 31.62 -10.06
N MET A 107 -1.58 32.27 -9.62
CA MET A 107 -1.26 33.66 -9.96
C MET A 107 -0.77 33.84 -11.40
N SER A 108 -0.07 32.84 -11.93
CA SER A 108 0.52 32.90 -13.26
C SER A 108 0.41 31.53 -13.92
N PRO A 109 -0.80 31.14 -14.37
CA PRO A 109 -1.06 29.84 -14.99
C PRO A 109 -0.21 29.57 -16.24
N ASP A 110 0.28 30.63 -16.90
CA ASP A 110 1.11 30.54 -18.10
C ASP A 110 2.57 30.13 -17.81
N LYS A 111 3.01 30.23 -16.54
CA LYS A 111 4.34 29.77 -16.12
C LYS A 111 4.26 28.34 -15.59
N ILE A 112 4.89 27.44 -16.33
CA ILE A 112 4.94 26.00 -16.04
C ILE A 112 6.30 25.65 -15.46
N THR A 113 6.30 24.99 -14.31
CA THR A 113 7.47 24.33 -13.71
C THR A 113 7.31 22.82 -13.90
N LEU A 114 8.31 22.17 -14.50
CA LEU A 114 8.31 20.72 -14.70
C LEU A 114 8.99 20.02 -13.52
N LEU A 115 8.36 18.96 -13.01
CA LEU A 115 8.92 18.05 -12.02
C LEU A 115 9.12 16.67 -12.65
N SER A 116 10.31 16.12 -12.44
CA SER A 116 10.71 14.76 -12.82
C SER A 116 10.89 13.90 -11.57
N ASP A 117 11.34 12.65 -11.77
CA ASP A 117 11.56 11.69 -10.69
C ASP A 117 12.36 12.28 -9.52
N PHE A 118 11.80 12.10 -8.32
CA PHE A 118 12.41 12.45 -7.04
C PHE A 118 12.75 13.93 -6.89
N GLU A 119 11.91 14.78 -7.48
CA GLU A 119 11.98 16.23 -7.37
C GLU A 119 10.79 16.79 -6.60
N ARG A 120 11.01 17.92 -5.93
CA ARG A 120 9.95 18.65 -5.25
C ARG A 120 9.98 20.13 -5.56
N THR A 121 8.82 20.76 -5.43
CA THR A 121 8.65 22.22 -5.43
C THR A 121 7.57 22.59 -4.41
N SER A 122 7.56 23.86 -3.99
CA SER A 122 6.50 24.42 -3.17
C SER A 122 5.94 25.69 -3.81
N VAL A 123 4.64 25.89 -3.69
CA VAL A 123 3.92 27.05 -4.19
C VAL A 123 3.22 27.71 -3.01
N GLU A 124 3.79 28.80 -2.52
CA GLU A 124 3.16 29.65 -1.52
C GLU A 124 2.02 30.47 -2.13
N LYS A 125 1.12 30.94 -1.28
CA LYS A 125 0.02 31.80 -1.70
C LYS A 125 0.57 33.04 -2.38
N ASP A 126 -0.04 33.37 -3.51
CA ASP A 126 0.32 34.53 -4.32
C ASP A 126 1.78 34.54 -4.84
N ALA A 127 2.44 33.37 -4.87
CA ALA A 127 3.82 33.22 -5.33
C ALA A 127 3.94 32.27 -6.54
N LEU A 128 5.06 32.37 -7.26
CA LEU A 128 5.46 31.36 -8.25
C LEU A 128 6.00 30.10 -7.54
N PRO A 129 6.03 28.94 -8.22
CA PRO A 129 6.70 27.76 -7.68
C PRO A 129 8.16 28.04 -7.32
N SER A 130 8.61 27.50 -6.20
CA SER A 130 10.02 27.54 -5.79
C SER A 130 10.90 26.83 -6.82
N PRO A 131 12.21 27.12 -6.86
CA PRO A 131 13.16 26.28 -7.57
C PRO A 131 12.97 24.81 -7.23
N VAL A 132 13.16 23.95 -8.23
CA VAL A 132 13.02 22.51 -8.08
C VAL A 132 14.20 21.96 -7.28
N GLU A 133 13.91 21.15 -6.26
CA GLU A 133 14.90 20.51 -5.41
C GLU A 133 14.84 18.99 -5.57
N LYS A 134 15.99 18.32 -5.45
CA LYS A 134 16.03 16.86 -5.33
C LYS A 134 15.60 16.43 -3.93
N ILE A 135 14.79 15.38 -3.86
CA ILE A 135 14.38 14.74 -2.63
C ILE A 135 15.49 13.76 -2.22
N PRO A 136 16.05 13.84 -1.01
CA PRO A 136 17.02 12.86 -0.51
C PRO A 136 16.40 11.46 -0.43
N THR A 137 17.19 10.42 -0.70
CA THR A 137 16.71 9.01 -0.71
C THR A 137 16.01 8.61 0.59
N GLU A 138 16.53 9.01 1.74
CA GLU A 138 15.92 8.73 3.05
C GLU A 138 14.54 9.37 3.23
N GLU A 139 14.28 10.50 2.56
CA GLU A 139 12.99 11.17 2.58
C GLU A 139 12.01 10.49 1.62
N ILE A 140 12.48 9.98 0.48
CA ILE A 140 11.66 9.18 -0.46
C ILE A 140 11.07 7.97 0.26
N ASP A 141 11.90 7.21 0.99
CA ASP A 141 11.44 6.03 1.73
C ASP A 141 10.39 6.40 2.80
N LYS A 142 10.60 7.51 3.51
CA LYS A 142 9.61 8.02 4.49
C LYS A 142 8.30 8.38 3.81
N ILE A 143 8.35 9.06 2.67
CA ILE A 143 7.15 9.42 1.90
C ILE A 143 6.42 8.15 1.46
N LEU A 144 7.12 7.19 0.86
CA LEU A 144 6.52 5.94 0.39
C LEU A 144 5.88 5.15 1.53
N ASN A 145 6.56 5.05 2.68
CA ASN A 145 6.07 4.35 3.86
C ASN A 145 4.83 4.99 4.47
N GLU A 146 4.65 6.32 4.35
CA GLU A 146 3.46 7.00 4.86
C GLU A 146 2.17 6.58 4.13
N PHE A 147 2.28 6.17 2.86
CA PHE A 147 1.15 5.77 2.00
C PHE A 147 1.04 4.27 1.80
N GLN A 148 1.90 3.47 2.43
CA GLN A 148 1.66 2.03 2.51
C GLN A 148 0.33 1.80 3.23
N PRO A 149 -0.47 0.81 2.82
CA PRO A 149 -1.59 0.36 3.63
C PRO A 149 -1.04 0.09 5.03
N SER A 150 -1.53 0.84 6.02
CA SER A 150 -0.95 0.81 7.37
C SER A 150 -0.84 -0.64 7.83
N PRO A 151 0.37 -1.13 8.18
CA PRO A 151 0.50 -2.28 9.06
C PRO A 151 -0.36 -1.94 10.28
N GLY A 152 -1.44 -2.70 10.52
CA GLY A 152 -2.42 -2.28 11.52
C GLY A 152 -3.86 -2.53 11.18
N SER A 153 -4.18 -3.28 10.10
CA SER A 153 -5.56 -3.73 9.85
C SER A 153 -6.13 -4.29 11.15
N LYS A 154 -7.11 -3.57 11.70
CA LYS A 154 -7.70 -3.92 12.98
C LYS A 154 -8.60 -5.12 12.76
N ILE A 155 -8.28 -6.23 13.38
CA ILE A 155 -9.27 -7.29 13.57
C ILE A 155 -10.12 -6.82 14.74
N SER A 156 -11.22 -6.11 14.43
CA SER A 156 -12.07 -5.46 15.44
C SER A 156 -12.77 -6.49 16.33
N GLU A 157 -13.27 -6.04 17.49
CA GLU A 157 -14.16 -6.84 18.33
C GLU A 157 -15.36 -7.33 17.49
N GLY A 158 -15.71 -8.62 17.62
CA GLY A 158 -16.75 -9.25 16.82
C GLY A 158 -16.35 -9.66 15.39
N SER A 159 -15.14 -9.30 14.93
CA SER A 159 -14.59 -9.79 13.67
C SER A 159 -13.78 -11.06 13.89
N ALA A 160 -13.74 -11.94 12.88
CA ALA A 160 -12.93 -13.16 12.93
C ALA A 160 -12.16 -13.37 11.62
N ILE A 161 -10.90 -13.77 11.72
CA ILE A 161 -10.17 -14.43 10.64
C ILE A 161 -10.34 -15.92 10.84
N ILE A 162 -10.84 -16.62 9.83
CA ILE A 162 -11.02 -18.07 9.87
C ILE A 162 -10.26 -18.67 8.69
N ASN A 163 -9.16 -19.36 8.96
CA ASN A 163 -8.48 -20.19 7.98
C ASN A 163 -8.83 -21.66 8.23
N LYS A 164 -9.25 -22.36 7.18
CA LYS A 164 -9.58 -23.79 7.28
C LYS A 164 -8.87 -24.55 6.16
N LEU A 165 -7.86 -25.32 6.53
CA LEU A 165 -7.23 -26.30 5.64
C LEU A 165 -7.78 -27.69 5.96
N SER A 166 -8.27 -28.37 4.93
CA SER A 166 -8.65 -29.78 4.98
C SER A 166 -8.23 -30.46 3.68
N GLY A 167 -7.30 -31.42 3.72
CA GLY A 167 -6.83 -32.09 2.51
C GLY A 167 -5.97 -33.32 2.78
N LYS A 168 -5.73 -34.10 1.73
CA LYS A 168 -4.84 -35.28 1.72
C LYS A 168 -3.72 -35.06 0.71
N ASN A 169 -2.52 -35.57 0.99
CA ASN A 169 -1.35 -35.52 0.09
C ASN A 169 -0.99 -34.09 -0.33
N LEU A 170 -0.81 -33.21 0.66
CA LEU A 170 -0.51 -31.80 0.43
C LEU A 170 1.01 -31.60 0.44
N THR A 171 1.56 -31.10 -0.66
CA THR A 171 2.99 -30.79 -0.76
C THR A 171 3.19 -29.32 -1.09
N ASN A 172 3.96 -28.62 -0.27
CA ASN A 172 4.37 -27.24 -0.50
C ASN A 172 5.90 -27.13 -0.35
N ILE A 173 6.57 -26.53 -1.33
CA ILE A 173 8.03 -26.44 -1.37
C ILE A 173 8.43 -25.02 -1.78
N ALA A 174 9.24 -24.37 -0.95
CA ALA A 174 9.88 -23.09 -1.25
C ALA A 174 11.41 -23.24 -1.17
N ILE A 175 12.13 -22.75 -2.18
CA ILE A 175 13.59 -22.88 -2.27
C ILE A 175 14.19 -21.50 -2.58
N GLY A 176 15.18 -21.08 -1.82
CA GLY A 176 15.88 -19.81 -1.95
C GLY A 176 16.23 -19.17 -0.60
N LYS A 177 17.18 -18.22 -0.60
CA LYS A 177 17.50 -17.41 0.58
C LYS A 177 16.26 -16.61 1.00
N GLY A 178 15.91 -16.65 2.29
CA GLY A 178 14.72 -15.97 2.83
C GLY A 178 13.40 -16.61 2.43
N SER A 179 13.39 -17.82 1.86
CA SER A 179 12.17 -18.45 1.37
C SER A 179 11.25 -18.89 2.52
N GLU A 180 9.94 -18.68 2.35
CA GLU A 180 8.94 -19.12 3.31
C GLU A 180 7.96 -20.12 2.68
N ALA A 181 7.89 -21.34 3.23
CA ALA A 181 6.89 -22.33 2.86
C ALA A 181 5.76 -22.33 3.90
N ASN A 182 4.58 -21.83 3.52
CA ASN A 182 3.42 -21.68 4.40
C ASN A 182 2.28 -22.61 3.97
N LEU A 183 2.05 -23.72 4.67
CA LEU A 183 0.96 -24.67 4.38
C LEU A 183 -0.06 -24.68 5.52
N GLY A 184 -1.29 -24.19 5.26
CA GLY A 184 -2.33 -24.11 6.29
C GLY A 184 -2.01 -23.13 7.43
N THR A 185 -1.24 -22.09 7.11
CA THR A 185 -0.70 -21.13 8.09
C THR A 185 -1.41 -19.78 7.96
N VAL A 186 -1.64 -19.11 9.10
CA VAL A 186 -2.08 -17.71 9.16
C VAL A 186 -0.88 -16.86 9.58
N LYS A 187 -0.46 -15.90 8.74
CA LYS A 187 0.60 -14.95 9.08
C LYS A 187 0.00 -13.55 9.24
N ILE A 188 0.27 -12.91 10.37
CA ILE A 188 -0.21 -11.58 10.74
C ILE A 188 1.01 -10.72 11.07
N GLN A 189 1.10 -9.54 10.47
CA GLN A 189 2.22 -8.62 10.68
C GLN A 189 1.70 -7.21 10.96
N GLY A 190 2.32 -6.52 11.91
CA GLY A 190 2.06 -5.11 12.19
C GLY A 190 0.65 -4.77 12.68
N SER A 191 -0.15 -5.72 13.18
CA SER A 191 -1.61 -5.57 13.33
C SER A 191 -2.08 -5.42 14.79
N ASN A 192 -3.30 -4.88 15.01
CA ASN A 192 -3.97 -4.90 16.31
C ASN A 192 -5.15 -5.87 16.27
N ILE A 193 -5.04 -6.96 17.02
CA ILE A 193 -5.98 -8.06 17.02
C ILE A 193 -6.86 -7.97 18.27
N LYS A 194 -8.10 -7.50 18.11
CA LYS A 194 -9.12 -7.51 19.17
C LYS A 194 -10.21 -8.57 18.96
N GLY A 195 -10.42 -8.98 17.71
CA GLY A 195 -11.31 -10.07 17.34
C GLY A 195 -10.65 -11.44 17.43
N ALA A 196 -11.25 -12.45 16.80
CA ALA A 196 -10.73 -13.82 16.83
C ALA A 196 -9.85 -14.14 15.63
N VAL A 197 -8.81 -14.94 15.85
CA VAL A 197 -8.07 -15.62 14.77
C VAL A 197 -8.24 -17.12 15.00
N ILE A 198 -8.87 -17.80 14.06
CA ILE A 198 -9.15 -19.23 14.12
C ILE A 198 -8.45 -19.89 12.96
N ASN A 199 -7.45 -20.72 13.25
CA ASN A 199 -6.78 -21.55 12.26
C ASN A 199 -7.17 -23.01 12.50
N ASP A 200 -7.93 -23.62 11.59
CA ASP A 200 -8.23 -25.06 11.60
C ASP A 200 -7.46 -25.74 10.46
N ALA A 201 -6.27 -26.25 10.79
CA ALA A 201 -5.36 -26.89 9.83
C ALA A 201 -5.34 -28.40 10.05
N SER A 202 -6.26 -29.10 9.38
CA SER A 202 -6.36 -30.56 9.47
C SER A 202 -6.03 -31.23 8.13
N GLY A 203 -5.33 -32.36 8.17
CA GLY A 203 -4.97 -33.04 6.92
C GLY A 203 -4.18 -34.32 7.11
N SER A 204 -3.93 -35.01 6.00
CA SER A 204 -3.16 -36.25 5.97
C SER A 204 -2.07 -36.17 4.91
N ASN A 205 -0.91 -36.77 5.17
CA ASN A 205 0.23 -36.81 4.26
C ASN A 205 0.63 -35.38 3.82
N MET A 206 1.01 -34.55 4.80
CA MET A 206 1.37 -33.14 4.55
C MET A 206 2.88 -32.98 4.57
N THR A 207 3.44 -32.49 3.46
CA THR A 207 4.86 -32.21 3.31
C THR A 207 5.04 -30.72 3.03
N ASN A 208 5.70 -29.99 3.94
CA ASN A 208 6.01 -28.58 3.78
C ASN A 208 7.52 -28.38 3.93
N ILE A 209 8.18 -27.85 2.90
CA ILE A 209 9.64 -27.75 2.85
C ILE A 209 10.03 -26.33 2.49
N ALA A 210 10.85 -25.68 3.32
CA ALA A 210 11.56 -24.45 2.98
C ALA A 210 13.07 -24.74 2.97
N ALA A 211 13.78 -24.38 1.90
CA ALA A 211 15.21 -24.65 1.79
C ALA A 211 16.00 -23.41 1.35
N GLY A 212 17.02 -23.05 2.12
CA GLY A 212 17.88 -21.88 1.91
C GLY A 212 18.28 -21.22 3.24
N THR A 213 19.27 -20.34 3.20
CA THR A 213 19.63 -19.50 4.36
C THR A 213 18.45 -18.62 4.76
N ASP A 214 18.18 -18.51 6.07
CA ASP A 214 17.07 -17.72 6.64
C ASP A 214 15.68 -18.16 6.10
N SER A 215 15.51 -19.45 5.83
CA SER A 215 14.22 -19.98 5.34
C SER A 215 13.27 -20.37 6.48
N LYS A 216 11.96 -20.19 6.28
CA LYS A 216 10.93 -20.53 7.27
C LYS A 216 9.91 -21.53 6.71
N ALA A 217 9.74 -22.67 7.36
CA ALA A 217 8.70 -23.64 7.01
C ALA A 217 7.59 -23.62 8.07
N ASN A 218 6.45 -23.00 7.76
CA ASN A 218 5.31 -22.90 8.68
C ASN A 218 4.18 -23.83 8.20
N LEU A 219 3.87 -24.85 9.00
CA LEU A 219 2.80 -25.81 8.71
C LEU A 219 1.74 -25.78 9.80
N GLY A 220 0.50 -25.42 9.43
CA GLY A 220 -0.63 -25.45 10.36
C GLY A 220 -0.46 -24.47 11.53
N SER A 221 0.30 -23.40 11.33
CA SER A 221 0.73 -22.49 12.39
C SER A 221 0.04 -21.13 12.28
N VAL A 222 0.06 -20.37 13.37
CA VAL A 222 -0.30 -18.94 13.37
C VAL A 222 0.95 -18.15 13.76
N THR A 223 1.44 -17.29 12.87
CA THR A 223 2.60 -16.45 13.12
C THR A 223 2.15 -14.99 13.20
N VAL A 224 2.49 -14.33 14.29
CA VAL A 224 2.12 -12.95 14.60
C VAL A 224 3.40 -12.17 14.88
N GLU A 225 3.75 -11.23 14.00
CA GLU A 225 4.98 -10.44 14.12
C GLU A 225 4.64 -8.96 14.30
N ASN A 226 5.34 -8.26 15.21
CA ASN A 226 5.19 -6.82 15.44
C ASN A 226 3.73 -6.37 15.66
N SER A 227 2.94 -7.16 16.40
CA SER A 227 1.49 -6.97 16.52
C SER A 227 1.01 -6.97 17.97
N GLU A 228 -0.08 -6.25 18.26
CA GLU A 228 -0.74 -6.26 19.58
C GLU A 228 -1.92 -7.23 19.56
N VAL A 229 -1.95 -8.20 20.48
CA VAL A 229 -3.04 -9.19 20.59
C VAL A 229 -3.82 -8.97 21.88
N LYS A 230 -5.09 -8.58 21.74
CA LYS A 230 -6.09 -8.44 22.83
C LYS A 230 -7.29 -9.38 22.67
N GLY A 231 -7.50 -9.91 21.46
CA GLY A 231 -8.49 -10.93 21.17
C GLY A 231 -7.97 -12.35 21.38
N ALA A 232 -8.69 -13.33 20.87
CA ALA A 232 -8.33 -14.75 21.01
C ALA A 232 -7.68 -15.30 19.74
N ILE A 233 -6.60 -16.06 19.89
CA ILE A 233 -6.01 -16.87 18.82
C ILE A 233 -6.25 -18.34 19.15
N VAL A 234 -6.96 -19.04 18.26
CA VAL A 234 -7.27 -20.46 18.37
C VAL A 234 -6.61 -21.18 17.20
N ASN A 235 -5.58 -21.97 17.49
CA ASN A 235 -4.96 -22.85 16.50
C ASN A 235 -5.36 -24.31 16.75
N LYS A 236 -6.13 -24.87 15.84
CA LYS A 236 -6.58 -26.25 15.82
C LYS A 236 -5.90 -26.98 14.68
N SER A 237 -4.81 -27.65 15.00
CA SER A 237 -4.02 -28.40 14.02
C SER A 237 -4.14 -29.91 14.26
N LYS A 238 -4.51 -30.68 13.23
CA LYS A 238 -4.58 -32.15 13.32
C LYS A 238 -4.07 -32.79 12.04
N GLY A 239 -2.88 -33.40 12.12
CA GLY A 239 -2.23 -34.03 10.98
C GLY A 239 -1.95 -35.51 11.19
N THR A 240 -2.08 -36.33 10.14
CA THR A 240 -1.48 -37.67 10.07
C THR A 240 -0.40 -37.68 9.00
N ASN A 241 0.77 -38.29 9.27
CA ASN A 241 1.93 -38.29 8.36
C ASN A 241 2.34 -36.88 7.93
N VAL A 242 2.94 -36.14 8.86
CA VAL A 242 3.32 -34.74 8.67
C VAL A 242 4.83 -34.61 8.61
N SER A 243 5.33 -33.96 7.55
CA SER A 243 6.74 -33.60 7.38
C SER A 243 6.85 -32.10 7.14
N ASN A 244 7.37 -31.37 8.13
CA ASN A 244 7.66 -29.95 8.01
C ASN A 244 9.16 -29.75 8.16
N VAL A 245 9.83 -29.23 7.13
CA VAL A 245 11.29 -29.19 7.03
C VAL A 245 11.74 -27.78 6.65
N ALA A 246 12.61 -27.20 7.46
CA ALA A 246 13.38 -26.02 7.09
C ALA A 246 14.86 -26.43 7.01
N ALA A 247 15.51 -26.18 5.88
CA ALA A 247 16.87 -26.65 5.60
C ALA A 247 17.78 -25.52 5.12
N GLY A 248 18.80 -25.19 5.92
CA GLY A 248 19.76 -24.13 5.64
C GLY A 248 20.19 -23.40 6.92
N THR A 249 21.18 -22.52 6.82
CA THR A 249 21.65 -21.70 7.96
C THR A 249 20.53 -20.76 8.43
N GLU A 250 20.35 -20.62 9.75
CA GLU A 250 19.32 -19.76 10.38
C GLU A 250 17.86 -20.10 10.00
N SER A 251 17.63 -21.30 9.47
CA SER A 251 16.28 -21.73 9.07
C SER A 251 15.42 -22.16 10.28
N LYS A 252 14.11 -21.92 10.21
CA LYS A 252 13.13 -22.24 11.26
C LYS A 252 11.97 -23.07 10.72
N ALA A 253 11.64 -24.17 11.39
CA ALA A 253 10.46 -24.99 11.07
C ALA A 253 9.44 -24.90 12.21
N ASN A 254 8.24 -24.41 11.89
CA ASN A 254 7.16 -24.16 12.84
C ASN A 254 5.94 -25.01 12.49
N THR A 255 5.65 -26.01 13.30
CA THR A 255 4.54 -26.95 13.07
C THR A 255 3.50 -26.79 14.15
N SER A 256 2.24 -26.56 13.76
CA SER A 256 1.10 -26.59 14.67
C SER A 256 1.21 -25.61 15.86
N SER A 257 1.96 -24.52 15.68
CA SER A 257 2.29 -23.58 16.76
C SER A 257 1.60 -22.24 16.60
N ILE A 258 1.45 -21.52 17.71
CA ILE A 258 1.16 -20.09 17.71
C ILE A 258 2.47 -19.40 18.09
N ILE A 259 2.97 -18.54 17.20
CA ILE A 259 4.22 -17.81 17.36
C ILE A 259 3.88 -16.34 17.39
N ILE A 260 4.29 -15.67 18.46
CA ILE A 260 4.12 -14.23 18.65
C ILE A 260 5.50 -13.65 18.89
N GLU A 261 5.98 -12.85 17.94
CA GLU A 261 7.30 -12.20 17.92
C GLU A 261 7.17 -10.66 17.86
#